data_AF-A0A3S0F5B9-F1
#
_entry.id   AF-A0A3S0F5B9-F1
#
_cell.length_a   1.000
_cell.length_b   1.000
_cell.length_c   1.000
_cell.angle_alpha   90.00
_cell.angle_beta   90.00
_cell.angle_gamma   90.00
#
_symmetry.space_group_name_H-M   'P 1'
#
loop_
_entity.id
_entity.type
_entity.pdbx_description
1 polymer ?
#
loop_
_entity_poly.entity_id
_entity_poly.type
_entity_poly.pdbx_seq_one_letter_code
_entity_poly.pdbx_strand_id
1 'polypeptide(L)'
;AVGGRKVQLDPARDTLVNVNALGDPVPSARFMGGREFSLLTEGQPQEWSESDLAAVLERQVLLLPSTQQGSGPFPNRPARWHNANGSSPGQRFAAISFYLALVTATCLELIGGDGPTTVEGPFARNPLFIRMLAAATGRRVVASETSTGTSIGAALLAADGATTMSKGERTEPPAEPAWGEYTLAWQQAAKL
;
A
#
# COMPACT_ATOMS: atom_id res chain seq x y z
N ALA A 1 -0.16 -8.15 11.85
CA ALA A 1 -0.38 -6.78 12.32
C ALA A 1 -0.28 -6.76 13.84
N VAL A 2 0.17 -5.66 14.43
CA VAL A 2 0.09 -5.47 15.89
C VAL A 2 -1.36 -5.23 16.27
N GLY A 3 -1.91 -5.97 17.24
CA GLY A 3 -3.30 -5.81 17.69
C GLY A 3 -4.38 -6.12 16.64
N GLY A 4 -4.01 -6.76 15.53
CA GLY A 4 -4.94 -7.12 14.46
C GLY A 4 -5.83 -8.32 14.77
N ARG A 5 -6.75 -8.61 13.86
CA ARG A 5 -7.59 -9.81 13.90
C ARG A 5 -6.75 -11.08 13.79
N LYS A 6 -7.17 -12.15 14.48
CA LYS A 6 -6.59 -13.48 14.29
C LYS A 6 -7.03 -14.04 12.94
N VAL A 7 -6.06 -14.39 12.10
CA VAL A 7 -6.28 -14.96 10.76
C VAL A 7 -5.35 -16.14 10.53
N GLN A 8 -5.74 -17.05 9.64
CA GLN A 8 -4.85 -18.10 9.15
C GLN A 8 -3.99 -17.51 8.03
N LEU A 9 -2.67 -17.60 8.20
CA LEU A 9 -1.71 -17.10 7.22
C LEU A 9 -1.53 -18.09 6.07
N ASP A 10 -1.44 -17.56 4.86
CA ASP A 10 -1.16 -18.31 3.64
C ASP A 10 0.31 -18.10 3.22
N PRO A 11 1.21 -19.08 3.45
CA PRO A 11 2.61 -18.95 3.10
C PRO A 11 2.84 -18.82 1.59
N ALA A 12 1.89 -19.26 0.75
CA ALA A 12 1.99 -19.10 -0.70
C ALA A 12 1.77 -17.65 -1.15
N ARG A 13 1.40 -16.75 -0.24
CA ARG A 13 1.14 -15.32 -0.50
C ARG A 13 2.11 -14.40 0.24
N ASP A 14 3.33 -14.90 0.51
CA ASP A 14 4.45 -14.20 1.15
C ASP A 14 4.06 -13.61 2.53
N THR A 15 3.32 -14.42 3.31
CA THR A 15 2.98 -14.13 4.70
C THR A 15 3.83 -14.94 5.67
N LEU A 16 4.13 -14.36 6.83
CA LEU A 16 4.97 -14.94 7.89
C LEU A 16 4.61 -14.36 9.26
N VAL A 17 5.24 -14.87 10.32
CA VAL A 17 5.13 -14.31 11.67
C VAL A 17 6.49 -13.76 12.10
N ASN A 18 6.54 -12.45 12.36
CA ASN A 18 7.64 -11.81 13.08
C ASN A 18 7.37 -11.83 14.59
N VAL A 19 8.33 -11.41 15.39
CA VAL A 19 8.19 -11.31 16.85
C VAL A 19 8.54 -9.88 17.26
N ASN A 20 7.71 -9.24 18.09
CA ASN A 20 8.00 -7.90 18.60
C ASN A 20 9.04 -7.96 19.74
N ALA A 21 9.49 -6.80 20.24
CA ALA A 21 10.46 -6.72 21.33
C ALA A 21 9.99 -7.34 22.66
N LEU A 22 8.68 -7.59 22.81
CA LEU A 22 8.06 -8.18 24.01
C LEU A 22 7.84 -9.69 23.87
N GLY A 23 8.18 -10.29 22.73
CA GLY A 23 8.00 -11.72 22.46
C GLY A 23 6.64 -12.09 21.85
N ASP A 24 5.78 -11.12 21.55
CA ASP A 24 4.47 -11.40 20.95
C ASP A 24 4.58 -11.67 19.43
N PRO A 25 3.76 -12.58 18.89
CA PRO A 25 3.71 -12.83 17.46
C PRO A 25 3.10 -11.65 16.70
N VAL A 26 3.74 -11.26 15.59
CA VAL A 26 3.31 -10.21 14.69
C VAL A 26 3.14 -10.77 13.28
N PRO A 27 1.91 -11.13 12.87
CA PRO A 27 1.62 -11.52 11.49
C PRO A 27 2.12 -10.46 10.51
N SER A 28 2.79 -10.87 9.46
CA SER A 28 3.46 -9.97 8.51
C SER A 28 3.27 -10.49 7.09
N ALA A 29 3.20 -9.56 6.14
CA ALA A 29 3.14 -9.84 4.71
C ALA A 29 4.16 -8.94 4.03
N ARG A 30 4.80 -9.44 2.97
CA ARG A 30 5.83 -8.71 2.24
C ARG A 30 5.54 -8.75 0.77
N PHE A 31 6.01 -7.73 0.07
CA PHE A 31 6.17 -7.72 -1.37
C PHE A 31 7.27 -6.71 -1.74
N MET A 32 7.78 -6.79 -2.96
CA MET A 32 8.89 -5.96 -3.42
C MET A 32 8.43 -4.60 -3.95
N GLY A 33 7.55 -3.90 -3.22
CA GLY A 33 6.88 -2.67 -3.70
C GLY A 33 7.83 -1.56 -4.15
N GLY A 34 8.95 -1.35 -3.45
CA GLY A 34 9.97 -0.39 -3.88
C GLY A 34 10.62 -0.76 -5.22
N ARG A 35 10.88 -2.05 -5.44
CA ARG A 35 11.44 -2.55 -6.71
C ARG A 35 10.43 -2.45 -7.85
N GLU A 36 9.16 -2.79 -7.59
CA GLU A 36 8.09 -2.65 -8.58
C GLU A 36 7.89 -1.19 -8.98
N PHE A 37 7.87 -0.26 -8.01
CA PHE A 37 7.83 1.17 -8.29
C PHE A 37 9.00 1.58 -9.19
N SER A 38 10.24 1.25 -8.82
CA SER A 38 11.41 1.58 -9.63
C SER A 38 11.31 1.08 -11.07
N LEU A 39 10.90 -0.18 -11.28
CA LEU A 39 10.75 -0.76 -12.62
C LEU A 39 9.64 -0.07 -13.44
N LEU A 40 8.53 0.30 -12.80
CA LEU A 40 7.38 0.89 -13.47
C LEU A 40 7.58 2.38 -13.79
N THR A 41 8.41 3.08 -13.01
CA THR A 41 8.69 4.51 -13.18
C THR A 41 10.05 4.79 -13.81
N GLU A 42 10.81 3.77 -14.19
CA GLU A 42 12.15 3.94 -14.76
C GLU A 42 12.09 4.76 -16.05
N GLY A 43 12.80 5.89 -16.06
CA GLY A 43 12.81 6.82 -17.20
C GLY A 43 11.47 7.50 -17.49
N GLN A 44 10.50 7.45 -16.57
CA GLN A 44 9.19 8.08 -16.71
C GLN A 44 9.05 9.29 -15.77
N PRO A 45 8.34 10.36 -16.21
CA PRO A 45 7.96 11.45 -15.31
C PRO A 45 7.05 10.93 -14.19
N GLN A 46 7.19 11.52 -13.01
CA GLN A 46 6.37 11.21 -11.82
C GLN A 46 5.36 12.34 -11.54
N GLU A 47 5.32 13.34 -12.41
CA GLU A 47 4.34 14.40 -12.41
C GLU A 47 2.97 13.88 -12.86
N TRP A 48 1.93 14.33 -12.16
CA TRP A 48 0.54 14.05 -12.46
C TRP A 48 -0.29 15.29 -12.14
N SER A 49 -1.47 15.37 -12.74
CA SER A 49 -2.44 16.44 -12.50
C SER A 49 -3.78 15.88 -12.01
N GLU A 50 -4.62 16.73 -11.43
CA GLU A 50 -5.96 16.33 -11.00
C GLU A 50 -6.82 15.80 -12.16
N SER A 51 -6.60 16.27 -13.39
CA SER A 51 -7.29 15.73 -14.57
C SER A 51 -6.78 14.33 -14.96
N ASP A 52 -5.49 14.04 -14.77
CA ASP A 52 -4.98 12.67 -14.92
C ASP A 52 -5.62 11.73 -13.90
N LEU A 53 -5.69 12.16 -12.64
CA LEU A 53 -6.33 11.40 -11.56
C LEU A 53 -7.82 11.12 -11.87
N ALA A 54 -8.57 12.16 -12.23
CA ALA A 54 -9.98 12.02 -12.59
C ALA A 54 -10.18 11.04 -13.75
N ALA A 55 -9.36 11.15 -14.81
CA ALA A 55 -9.43 10.25 -15.96
C ALA A 55 -9.08 8.80 -15.61
N VAL A 56 -8.12 8.56 -14.70
CA VAL A 56 -7.76 7.20 -14.24
C VAL A 56 -8.91 6.56 -13.48
N LEU A 57 -9.57 7.32 -12.59
CA LEU A 57 -10.72 6.85 -11.83
C LEU A 57 -11.91 6.56 -12.75
N GLU A 58 -12.27 7.51 -13.62
CA GLU A 58 -13.40 7.40 -14.55
C GLU A 58 -13.24 6.23 -15.52
N ARG A 59 -12.07 6.12 -16.17
CA ARG A 59 -11.80 5.09 -17.17
C ARG A 59 -11.39 3.75 -16.56
N GLN A 60 -11.20 3.70 -15.24
CA GLN A 60 -10.65 2.56 -14.52
C GLN A 60 -9.35 2.07 -15.19
N VAL A 61 -8.35 2.94 -15.32
CA VAL A 61 -7.03 2.56 -15.82
C VAL A 61 -6.33 1.76 -14.74
N LEU A 62 -6.27 0.42 -14.88
CA LEU A 62 -5.74 -0.47 -13.85
C LEU A 62 -4.38 -1.04 -14.26
N LEU A 63 -3.48 -1.15 -13.29
CA LEU A 63 -2.34 -2.06 -13.36
C LEU A 63 -2.62 -3.22 -12.40
N LEU A 64 -2.63 -4.44 -12.93
CA LEU A 64 -2.84 -5.67 -12.16
C LEU A 64 -1.51 -6.34 -11.83
N PRO A 65 -1.43 -7.07 -10.69
CA PRO A 65 -0.20 -7.71 -10.25
C PRO A 65 0.17 -8.92 -11.09
N SER A 66 1.44 -9.30 -11.14
CA SER A 66 2.60 -8.75 -10.41
C SER A 66 3.70 -8.28 -11.35
N THR A 67 4.30 -7.13 -11.06
CA THR A 67 5.45 -6.63 -11.84
C THR A 67 6.75 -7.33 -11.42
N GLN A 68 6.83 -7.78 -10.16
CA GLN A 68 7.92 -8.62 -9.67
C GLN A 68 7.40 -10.02 -9.31
N GLN A 69 7.83 -11.04 -10.03
CA GLN A 69 7.43 -12.43 -9.78
C GLN A 69 8.14 -13.00 -8.55
N GLY A 70 7.52 -13.99 -7.92
CA GLY A 70 8.08 -14.75 -6.79
C GLY A 70 8.00 -14.08 -5.42
N SER A 71 7.33 -12.92 -5.30
CA SER A 71 7.09 -12.25 -4.02
C SER A 71 5.68 -11.65 -3.99
N GLY A 72 5.20 -11.33 -2.78
CA GLY A 72 3.93 -10.66 -2.62
C GLY A 72 2.71 -11.56 -2.65
N PRO A 73 1.53 -10.95 -2.55
CA PRO A 73 0.26 -11.69 -2.45
C PRO A 73 -0.19 -12.32 -3.79
N PHE A 74 0.57 -12.13 -4.87
CA PHE A 74 0.28 -12.61 -6.23
C PHE A 74 1.57 -13.10 -6.95
N PRO A 75 2.31 -14.07 -6.39
CA PRO A 75 3.70 -14.32 -6.78
C PRO A 75 3.86 -14.90 -8.21
N ASN A 76 2.82 -15.50 -8.77
CA ASN A 76 2.86 -16.21 -10.07
C ASN A 76 1.97 -15.57 -11.15
N ARG A 77 1.46 -14.35 -10.92
CA ARG A 77 0.61 -13.66 -11.88
C ARG A 77 1.44 -12.62 -12.61
N PRO A 78 1.48 -12.57 -13.95
CA PRO A 78 2.19 -11.52 -14.68
C PRO A 78 1.40 -10.21 -14.67
N ALA A 79 2.11 -9.09 -14.55
CA ALA A 79 1.50 -7.76 -14.60
C ALA A 79 0.74 -7.51 -15.90
N ARG A 80 -0.41 -6.85 -15.80
CA ARG A 80 -1.25 -6.49 -16.95
C ARG A 80 -1.88 -5.12 -16.78
N TRP A 81 -1.86 -4.34 -17.85
CA TRP A 81 -2.56 -3.06 -17.93
C TRP A 81 -3.98 -3.28 -18.47
N HIS A 82 -4.96 -2.63 -17.85
CA HIS A 82 -6.34 -2.57 -18.31
C HIS A 82 -6.72 -1.11 -18.57
N ASN A 83 -7.45 -0.87 -19.67
CA ASN A 83 -7.92 0.46 -20.11
C ASN A 83 -6.81 1.53 -20.27
N ALA A 84 -5.54 1.13 -20.32
CA ALA A 84 -4.39 2.04 -20.37
C ALA A 84 -4.01 2.53 -21.79
N ASN A 85 -4.79 2.14 -22.81
CA ASN A 85 -4.55 2.60 -24.17
C ASN A 85 -4.77 4.12 -24.25
N GLY A 86 -3.78 4.84 -24.78
CA GLY A 86 -3.79 6.29 -24.86
C GLY A 86 -3.59 7.01 -23.51
N SER A 87 -3.16 6.31 -22.45
CA SER A 87 -2.91 6.96 -21.17
C SER A 87 -1.66 7.83 -21.20
N SER A 88 -1.79 9.04 -20.65
CA SER A 88 -0.66 9.96 -20.43
C SER A 88 0.35 9.37 -19.43
N PRO A 89 1.59 9.87 -19.38
CA PRO A 89 2.54 9.51 -18.33
C PRO A 89 2.00 9.77 -16.91
N GLY A 90 1.32 10.89 -16.68
CA GLY A 90 0.69 11.21 -15.40
C GLY A 90 -0.42 10.22 -15.01
N GLN A 91 -1.25 9.80 -15.97
CA GLN A 91 -2.26 8.75 -15.74
C GLN A 91 -1.60 7.41 -15.39
N ARG A 92 -0.50 7.06 -16.04
CA ARG A 92 0.25 5.83 -15.71
C ARG A 92 0.85 5.91 -14.30
N PHE A 93 1.44 7.04 -13.93
CA PHE A 93 1.99 7.25 -12.59
C PHE A 93 0.91 7.12 -11.51
N ALA A 94 -0.27 7.69 -11.74
CA ALA A 94 -1.41 7.55 -10.84
C ALA A 94 -1.86 6.09 -10.69
N ALA A 95 -2.04 5.38 -11.80
CA ALA A 95 -2.40 3.96 -11.78
C ALA A 95 -1.34 3.06 -11.11
N ILE A 96 -0.04 3.36 -11.28
CA ILE A 96 1.06 2.66 -10.59
C ILE A 96 0.96 2.89 -9.07
N SER A 97 0.72 4.13 -8.66
CA SER A 97 0.57 4.48 -7.24
C SER A 97 -0.62 3.76 -6.61
N PHE A 98 -1.73 3.67 -7.34
CA PHE A 98 -2.92 2.93 -6.91
C PHE A 98 -2.68 1.43 -6.82
N TYR A 99 -2.04 0.86 -7.84
CA TYR A 99 -1.65 -0.54 -7.85
C TYR A 99 -0.85 -0.94 -6.60
N LEU A 100 0.19 -0.16 -6.26
CA LEU A 100 1.03 -0.43 -5.08
C LEU A 100 0.23 -0.32 -3.77
N ALA A 101 -0.69 0.64 -3.69
CA ALA A 101 -1.58 0.78 -2.55
C ALA A 101 -2.55 -0.41 -2.43
N LEU A 102 -3.09 -0.91 -3.54
CA LEU A 102 -4.04 -2.03 -3.57
C LEU A 102 -3.37 -3.38 -3.26
N VAL A 103 -2.14 -3.59 -3.73
CA VAL A 103 -1.30 -4.73 -3.31
C VAL A 103 -1.00 -4.62 -1.81
N THR A 104 -0.68 -3.43 -1.30
CA THR A 104 -0.47 -3.19 0.14
C THR A 104 -1.73 -3.47 0.95
N ALA A 105 -2.89 -3.02 0.51
CA ALA A 105 -4.18 -3.30 1.15
C ALA A 105 -4.46 -4.81 1.19
N THR A 106 -4.14 -5.54 0.13
CA THR A 106 -4.24 -7.00 0.07
C THR A 106 -3.33 -7.66 1.11
N CYS A 107 -2.07 -7.21 1.24
CA CYS A 107 -1.14 -7.67 2.26
C CYS A 107 -1.68 -7.44 3.68
N LEU A 108 -2.27 -6.26 3.93
CA LEU A 108 -2.85 -5.93 5.23
C LEU A 108 -4.04 -6.83 5.58
N GLU A 109 -4.93 -7.10 4.62
CA GLU A 109 -6.05 -8.02 4.86
C GLU A 109 -5.57 -9.44 5.17
N LEU A 110 -4.58 -9.95 4.42
CA LEU A 110 -4.00 -11.28 4.63
C LEU A 110 -3.43 -11.51 6.04
N ILE A 111 -3.02 -10.44 6.72
CA ILE A 111 -2.42 -10.51 8.06
C ILE A 111 -3.37 -10.04 9.17
N GLY A 112 -4.66 -9.87 8.83
CA GLY A 112 -5.68 -9.41 9.76
C GLY A 112 -5.46 -7.98 10.26
N GLY A 113 -4.87 -7.12 9.42
CA GLY A 113 -4.69 -5.71 9.73
C GLY A 113 -6.00 -5.05 10.13
N ASP A 114 -6.01 -4.38 11.28
CA ASP A 114 -7.15 -3.67 11.82
C ASP A 114 -6.67 -2.34 12.44
N GLY A 115 -7.54 -1.33 12.47
CA GLY A 115 -7.19 0.02 12.90
C GLY A 115 -6.36 0.84 11.91
N PRO A 116 -5.81 2.00 12.32
CA PRO A 116 -5.07 2.88 11.42
C PRO A 116 -3.84 2.21 10.78
N THR A 117 -3.52 2.59 9.55
CA THR A 117 -2.32 2.09 8.86
C THR A 117 -1.24 3.16 8.87
N THR A 118 -0.11 2.88 9.52
CA THR A 118 1.07 3.75 9.44
C THR A 118 1.88 3.44 8.20
N VAL A 119 2.24 4.46 7.43
CA VAL A 119 3.12 4.35 6.25
C VAL A 119 4.40 5.13 6.52
N GLU A 120 5.53 4.44 6.40
CA GLU A 120 6.87 5.03 6.54
C GLU A 120 7.67 4.85 5.25
N GLY A 121 8.75 5.63 5.13
CA GLY A 121 9.66 5.58 4.00
C GLY A 121 9.17 6.39 2.79
N PRO A 122 9.75 6.19 1.59
CA PRO A 122 9.50 7.04 0.43
C PRO A 122 8.03 7.12 -0.01
N PHE A 123 7.27 6.04 0.16
CA PHE A 123 5.84 6.03 -0.17
C PHE A 123 4.97 6.95 0.69
N ALA A 124 5.45 7.35 1.88
CA ALA A 124 4.77 8.35 2.69
C ALA A 124 4.63 9.70 1.97
N ARG A 125 5.47 9.98 0.96
CA ARG A 125 5.44 11.21 0.16
C ARG A 125 4.62 11.08 -1.12
N ASN A 126 4.01 9.92 -1.37
CA ASN A 126 3.16 9.71 -2.54
C ASN A 126 1.68 9.87 -2.16
N PRO A 127 1.06 11.04 -2.42
CA PRO A 127 -0.32 11.30 -1.98
C PRO A 127 -1.35 10.38 -2.64
N LEU A 128 -1.11 9.92 -3.89
CA LEU A 128 -1.99 9.00 -4.59
C LEU A 128 -1.98 7.61 -3.95
N PHE A 129 -0.80 7.13 -3.54
CA PHE A 129 -0.66 5.89 -2.78
C PHE A 129 -1.39 5.98 -1.44
N ILE A 130 -1.17 7.06 -0.67
CA ILE A 130 -1.78 7.25 0.66
C ILE A 130 -3.30 7.30 0.56
N ARG A 131 -3.85 8.08 -0.38
CA ARG A 131 -5.30 8.23 -0.57
C ARG A 131 -5.96 6.93 -1.05
N MET A 132 -5.34 6.21 -1.98
CA MET A 132 -5.85 4.91 -2.42
C MET A 132 -5.76 3.85 -1.32
N LEU A 133 -4.71 3.86 -0.50
CA LEU A 133 -4.58 2.92 0.62
C LEU A 133 -5.68 3.17 1.66
N ALA A 134 -5.98 4.44 1.97
CA ALA A 134 -7.09 4.80 2.85
C ALA A 134 -8.44 4.34 2.28
N ALA A 135 -8.66 4.55 0.97
CA ALA A 135 -9.87 4.08 0.29
C ALA A 135 -10.01 2.55 0.32
N ALA A 136 -8.96 1.83 -0.07
CA ALA A 136 -8.98 0.39 -0.23
C ALA A 136 -9.13 -0.36 1.11
N THR A 137 -8.59 0.23 2.18
CA THR A 137 -8.67 -0.37 3.52
C THR A 137 -9.90 0.08 4.31
N GLY A 138 -10.55 1.19 3.91
CA GLY A 138 -11.58 1.85 4.70
C GLY A 138 -11.07 2.37 6.06
N ARG A 139 -9.75 2.52 6.22
CA ARG A 139 -9.09 2.87 7.49
C ARG A 139 -8.23 4.12 7.31
N ARG A 140 -8.13 4.92 8.37
CA ARG A 140 -7.21 6.07 8.44
C ARG A 140 -5.78 5.64 8.11
N VAL A 141 -5.08 6.41 7.29
CA VAL A 141 -3.65 6.26 7.04
C VAL A 141 -2.88 7.38 7.77
N VAL A 142 -1.77 7.02 8.40
CA VAL A 142 -0.85 7.95 9.08
C VAL A 142 0.49 7.88 8.36
N ALA A 143 0.81 8.89 7.57
CA ALA A 143 2.06 8.98 6.81
C ALA A 143 3.15 9.67 7.65
N SER A 144 4.29 9.02 7.82
CA SER A 144 5.46 9.58 8.51
C SER A 144 6.65 9.64 7.55
N GLU A 145 7.05 10.85 7.19
CA GLU A 145 8.19 11.06 6.28
C GLU A 145 9.54 10.81 6.93
N THR A 146 9.61 10.84 8.26
CA THR A 146 10.86 10.61 8.99
C THR A 146 11.07 9.12 9.20
N SER A 147 12.11 8.56 8.59
CA SER A 147 12.59 7.18 8.77
C SER A 147 13.28 6.99 10.13
N THR A 148 12.63 7.39 11.21
CA THR A 148 13.17 7.33 12.57
C THR A 148 12.41 6.34 13.47
N GLY A 149 11.37 5.68 12.97
CA GLY A 149 10.55 4.73 13.75
C GLY A 149 11.40 3.66 14.46
N THR A 150 12.39 3.11 13.77
CA THR A 150 13.32 2.12 14.35
C THR A 150 14.16 2.70 15.49
N SER A 151 14.79 3.87 15.28
CA SER A 151 15.65 4.50 16.29
C SER A 151 14.85 5.00 17.50
N ILE A 152 13.66 5.54 17.26
CA ILE A 152 12.71 5.93 18.31
C ILE A 152 12.31 4.68 19.10
N GLY A 153 11.92 3.60 18.42
CA GLY A 153 11.57 2.33 19.07
C GLY A 153 12.68 1.80 19.97
N ALA A 154 13.94 1.83 19.51
CA ALA A 154 15.09 1.46 20.31
C ALA A 154 15.28 2.36 21.54
N ALA A 155 15.13 3.67 21.38
CA ALA A 155 15.21 4.62 22.50
C ALA A 155 14.07 4.41 23.52
N LEU A 156 12.86 4.11 23.07
CA LEU A 156 11.70 3.84 23.94
C LEU A 156 11.90 2.58 24.79
N LEU A 157 12.51 1.54 24.22
CA LEU A 157 12.88 0.33 24.94
C LEU A 157 13.99 0.58 25.97
N ALA A 158 14.93 1.48 25.65
CA ALA A 158 16.02 1.84 26.55
C ALA A 158 15.58 2.79 27.69
N ALA A 159 14.53 3.58 27.47
CA ALA A 159 14.05 4.62 28.38
C ALA A 159 12.78 4.24 29.16
N ASP A 160 12.44 2.95 29.28
CA ASP A 160 11.25 2.44 29.99
C ASP A 160 9.93 3.13 29.60
N GLY A 161 9.72 3.34 28.29
CA GLY A 161 8.39 3.64 27.76
C GLY A 161 7.94 5.10 27.82
N ALA A 162 8.85 6.07 27.70
CA ALA A 162 8.48 7.48 27.52
C ALA A 162 7.45 7.65 26.36
N THR A 163 6.32 8.34 26.58
CA THR A 163 5.34 8.55 25.51
C THR A 163 5.86 9.54 24.47
N THR A 164 6.15 9.06 23.26
CA THR A 164 6.39 9.91 22.08
C THR A 164 5.18 9.86 21.14
N MET A 165 4.54 11.00 20.88
CA MET A 165 3.52 11.11 19.85
C MET A 165 4.18 11.23 18.47
N SER A 166 3.89 10.27 17.57
CA SER A 166 4.25 10.40 16.15
C SER A 166 3.42 11.52 15.50
N LYS A 167 4.12 12.50 14.90
CA LYS A 167 3.53 13.61 14.12
C LYS A 167 3.36 13.21 12.65
N GLY A 168 2.68 12.09 12.38
CA GLY A 168 2.36 11.70 11.01
C GLY A 168 1.17 12.49 10.45
N GLU A 169 1.19 12.79 9.16
CA GLU A 169 0.05 13.34 8.43
C GLU A 169 -1.07 12.30 8.39
N ARG A 170 -2.32 12.72 8.67
CA ARG A 170 -3.47 11.82 8.76
C ARG A 170 -4.35 11.99 7.54
N THR A 171 -4.60 10.90 6.83
CA THR A 171 -5.53 10.83 5.71
C THR A 171 -6.70 9.90 6.07
N GLU A 172 -7.92 10.41 6.03
CA GLU A 172 -9.13 9.61 6.14
C GLU A 172 -9.49 8.97 4.79
N PRO A 173 -10.26 7.86 4.78
CA PRO A 173 -10.81 7.32 3.54
C PRO A 173 -11.57 8.40 2.75
N PRO A 174 -11.32 8.55 1.44
CA PRO A 174 -12.04 9.53 0.64
C PRO A 174 -13.53 9.20 0.58
N ALA A 175 -14.36 10.24 0.62
CA ALA A 175 -15.82 10.11 0.56
C ALA A 175 -16.34 9.89 -0.87
N GLU A 176 -15.54 10.21 -1.90
CA GLU A 176 -16.02 10.09 -3.28
C GLU A 176 -16.14 8.60 -3.69
N PRO A 177 -17.30 8.16 -4.21
CA PRO A 177 -17.54 6.75 -4.56
C PRO A 177 -16.53 6.17 -5.55
N ALA A 178 -16.00 7.01 -6.46
CA ALA A 178 -15.06 6.60 -7.51
C ALA A 178 -13.82 5.86 -6.98
N TRP A 179 -13.33 6.19 -5.78
CA TRP A 179 -12.20 5.48 -5.15
C TRP A 179 -12.56 4.05 -4.73
N GLY A 180 -13.75 3.89 -4.16
CA GLY A 180 -14.28 2.58 -3.78
C GLY A 180 -14.59 1.73 -5.02
N GLU A 181 -15.20 2.34 -6.04
CA GLU A 181 -15.47 1.69 -7.32
C GLU A 181 -14.19 1.22 -8.02
N TYR A 182 -13.15 2.06 -8.06
CA TYR A 182 -11.84 1.69 -8.59
C TYR A 182 -11.23 0.51 -7.81
N THR A 183 -11.29 0.55 -6.48
CA THR A 183 -10.83 -0.55 -5.61
C THR A 183 -11.55 -1.86 -5.94
N LEU A 184 -12.87 -1.83 -6.06
CA LEU A 184 -13.69 -3.00 -6.37
C LEU A 184 -13.37 -3.56 -7.76
N ALA A 185 -13.26 -2.68 -8.77
CA ALA A 185 -12.89 -3.08 -10.12
C ALA A 185 -11.53 -3.77 -10.16
N TRP A 186 -10.53 -3.21 -9.46
CA TRP A 186 -9.22 -3.82 -9.35
C TRP A 186 -9.26 -5.17 -8.64
N GLN A 187 -9.96 -5.29 -7.51
CA GLN A 187 -10.07 -6.54 -6.76
C GLN A 187 -10.75 -7.65 -7.56
N GLN A 188 -11.78 -7.31 -8.34
CA GLN A 188 -12.45 -8.26 -9.23
C GLN A 188 -11.50 -8.73 -10.33
N ALA A 189 -10.81 -7.80 -10.98
CA ALA A 189 -9.87 -8.11 -12.06
C ALA A 189 -8.62 -8.88 -11.58
N ALA A 190 -8.15 -8.64 -10.35
CA ALA A 190 -7.00 -9.34 -9.76
C ALA A 190 -7.31 -10.79 -9.34
N LYS A 191 -8.60 -11.13 -9.14
CA LYS A 191 -9.05 -12.50 -8.86
C LYS A 191 -9.12 -13.38 -10.11
N LEU A 192 -9.32 -12.77 -11.29
CA LEU A 192 -9.38 -13.45 -12.60
C LEU A 192 -8.00 -13.87 -13.09
#